data_AF-A0A561WZK4-F1
#
_entry.id   AF-A0A561WZK4-F1
#
_cell.length_a   1.000
_cell.length_b   1.000
_cell.length_c   1.000
_cell.angle_alpha   90.00
_cell.angle_beta   90.00
_cell.angle_gamma   90.00
#
_symmetry.space_group_name_H-M   'P 1'
#
loop_
_entity.id
_entity.type
_entity.pdbx_description
1 polymer ?
#
loop_
_entity_poly.entity_id
_entity_poly.type
_entity_poly.pdbx_seq_one_letter_code
_entity_poly.pdbx_strand_id
1 'polypeptide(L)'
;MVNLVDWISQTKALGIDPVAATITALDEIFKWEKEKQEELKGYLIAENFKYHYENNEYYRNICKCNNVSPDDIQSFEDINKIPLIPVGQFKQTDSHLLLSKPLSEIEFEMRSTGTSGIPSLSRRDSFTIDRCLFGVYAMYRNFFKFSRGAGLFLFPSPEEMPEMGMVKVLNMFSGLFDATKCLVKRATFKPQAAIEVLESWEGRHTRHIIGPPFLVYRLIKYLKNNNIHLNLDKHSKVINLGGWKRFTGMEIPRDEYNRECSEYFGIEENNVRDMYGLVEANGLAIECEHHNKHVPPWMHFSIRDPKDLTKEVAPGRRGVLVIFDPTSYSYPAFIQTEDLVYLKEKHSCLCGRQSQQVVYLARVKGAEIGCCAINLEKHMDEVEKKQQMEQVHN
;
A
#
# COMPACT_ATOMS: atom_id res chain seq x y z
N MET A 1 14.14 -31.72 10.83
CA MET A 1 13.58 -30.41 10.42
C MET A 1 12.11 -30.42 10.78
N VAL A 2 11.59 -29.32 11.35
CA VAL A 2 10.15 -29.17 11.59
C VAL A 2 9.51 -28.92 10.23
N ASN A 3 8.51 -29.74 9.85
CA ASN A 3 7.68 -29.49 8.68
C ASN A 3 6.86 -28.22 8.95
N LEU A 4 6.97 -27.22 8.05
CA LEU A 4 6.35 -25.91 8.26
C LEU A 4 4.82 -26.01 8.26
N VAL A 5 4.25 -26.77 7.34
CA VAL A 5 2.80 -27.01 7.24
C VAL A 5 2.28 -27.70 8.50
N ASP A 6 2.99 -28.70 9.01
CA ASP A 6 2.62 -29.37 10.26
C ASP A 6 2.65 -28.41 11.45
N TRP A 7 3.68 -27.56 11.53
CA TRP A 7 3.77 -26.55 12.60
C TRP A 7 2.64 -25.54 12.52
N ILE A 8 2.30 -25.05 11.32
CA ILE A 8 1.19 -24.11 11.15
C ILE A 8 -0.13 -24.77 11.56
N SER A 9 -0.36 -26.02 11.12
CA SER A 9 -1.56 -26.79 11.44
C SER A 9 -1.71 -26.99 12.95
N GLN A 10 -0.64 -27.37 13.64
CA GLN A 10 -0.62 -27.53 15.10
C GLN A 10 -0.83 -26.19 15.83
N THR A 11 -0.20 -25.12 15.36
CA THR A 11 -0.34 -23.76 15.91
C THR A 11 -1.80 -23.29 15.83
N LYS A 12 -2.44 -23.52 14.69
CA LYS A 12 -3.87 -23.26 14.50
C LYS A 12 -4.75 -24.12 15.41
N ALA A 13 -4.42 -25.40 15.60
CA ALA A 13 -5.14 -26.28 16.52
C ALA A 13 -5.08 -25.82 17.98
N LEU A 14 -4.05 -25.04 18.35
CA LEU A 14 -3.93 -24.38 19.65
C LEU A 14 -4.68 -23.03 19.74
N GLY A 15 -5.39 -22.62 18.68
CA GLY A 15 -6.12 -21.36 18.62
C GLY A 15 -5.25 -20.14 18.29
N ILE A 16 -3.99 -20.35 17.86
CA ILE A 16 -3.09 -19.27 17.45
C ILE A 16 -3.30 -18.99 15.97
N ASP A 17 -3.49 -17.72 15.61
CA ASP A 17 -3.60 -17.28 14.23
C ASP A 17 -2.25 -17.38 13.49
N PRO A 18 -2.11 -18.25 12.47
CA PRO A 18 -0.87 -18.38 11.70
C PRO A 18 -0.46 -17.12 10.94
N VAL A 19 -1.42 -16.32 10.47
CA VAL A 19 -1.14 -15.08 9.75
C VAL A 19 -0.56 -14.06 10.74
N ALA A 20 -1.16 -13.91 11.92
CA ALA A 20 -0.62 -13.05 12.97
C ALA A 20 0.77 -13.50 13.46
N ALA A 21 0.99 -14.82 13.64
CA ALA A 21 2.30 -15.37 13.96
C ALA A 21 3.35 -15.04 12.88
N THR A 22 2.96 -15.10 11.61
CA THR A 22 3.80 -14.72 10.47
C THR A 22 4.13 -13.23 10.48
N ILE A 23 3.14 -12.37 10.70
CA ILE A 23 3.31 -10.90 10.77
C ILE A 23 4.26 -10.52 11.91
N THR A 24 4.19 -11.19 13.05
CA THR A 24 5.05 -10.90 14.21
C THR A 24 6.48 -11.41 14.04
N ALA A 25 6.69 -12.47 13.26
CA ALA A 25 8.02 -13.04 12.95
C ALA A 25 8.68 -12.45 11.69
N LEU A 26 8.19 -11.31 11.19
CA LEU A 26 8.50 -10.73 9.88
C LEU A 26 10.00 -10.61 9.54
N ASP A 27 10.84 -10.20 10.50
CA ASP A 27 12.28 -9.98 10.24
C ASP A 27 13.00 -11.27 9.84
N GLU A 28 12.65 -12.40 10.45
CA GLU A 28 13.22 -13.71 10.14
C GLU A 28 12.66 -14.27 8.83
N ILE A 29 11.36 -14.13 8.62
CA ILE A 29 10.70 -14.67 7.41
C ILE A 29 11.20 -13.95 6.16
N PHE A 30 11.50 -12.64 6.24
CA PHE A 30 12.14 -11.93 5.14
C PHE A 30 13.51 -12.49 4.75
N LYS A 31 14.22 -13.18 5.64
CA LYS A 31 15.55 -13.75 5.38
C LYS A 31 15.49 -15.20 4.92
N TRP A 32 14.32 -15.84 4.99
CA TRP A 32 14.16 -17.23 4.56
C TRP A 32 14.40 -17.36 3.06
N GLU A 33 14.90 -18.52 2.66
CA GLU A 33 14.98 -18.92 1.26
C GLU A 33 13.61 -18.87 0.59
N LYS A 34 13.61 -18.61 -0.72
CA LYS A 34 12.42 -18.39 -1.52
C LYS A 34 11.40 -19.53 -1.36
N GLU A 35 11.84 -20.78 -1.49
CA GLU A 35 10.99 -21.97 -1.47
C GLU A 35 10.23 -22.09 -0.14
N LYS A 36 10.87 -21.73 0.97
CA LYS A 36 10.24 -21.76 2.30
C LYS A 36 9.22 -20.64 2.49
N GLN A 37 9.47 -19.46 1.91
CA GLN A 37 8.46 -18.40 1.88
C GLN A 37 7.27 -18.78 1.00
N GLU A 38 7.51 -19.47 -0.12
CA GLU A 38 6.46 -19.95 -1.02
C GLU A 38 5.60 -21.03 -0.36
N GLU A 39 6.19 -21.99 0.36
CA GLU A 39 5.47 -22.97 1.17
C GLU A 39 4.56 -22.29 2.21
N LEU A 40 5.09 -21.30 2.94
CA LEU A 40 4.30 -20.51 3.90
C LEU A 40 3.10 -19.83 3.23
N LYS A 41 3.34 -19.10 2.14
CA LYS A 41 2.31 -18.38 1.40
C LYS A 41 1.25 -19.33 0.86
N GLY A 42 1.68 -20.42 0.24
CA GLY A 42 0.80 -21.43 -0.35
C GLY A 42 -0.19 -21.95 0.68
N TYR A 43 0.30 -22.33 1.87
CA TYR A 43 -0.56 -22.77 2.97
C TYR A 43 -1.54 -21.67 3.42
N LEU A 44 -1.05 -20.46 3.71
CA LEU A 44 -1.90 -19.37 4.22
C LEU A 44 -2.97 -18.96 3.19
N ILE A 45 -2.63 -18.93 1.91
CA ILE A 45 -3.53 -18.61 0.80
C ILE A 45 -4.56 -19.73 0.59
N ALA A 46 -4.14 -21.00 0.61
CA ALA A 46 -5.05 -22.14 0.45
C ALA A 46 -6.11 -22.19 1.57
N GLU A 47 -5.69 -21.98 2.82
CA GLU A 47 -6.60 -21.93 3.96
C GLU A 47 -7.59 -20.76 3.86
N ASN A 48 -7.11 -19.59 3.43
CA ASN A 48 -7.95 -18.42 3.22
C ASN A 48 -8.94 -18.65 2.06
N PHE A 49 -8.49 -19.29 0.97
CA PHE A 49 -9.34 -19.65 -0.15
C PHE A 49 -10.46 -20.60 0.26
N LYS A 50 -10.13 -21.65 1.03
CA LYS A 50 -11.11 -22.59 1.59
C LYS A 50 -12.16 -21.86 2.43
N TYR A 51 -11.73 -20.97 3.32
CA TYR A 51 -12.65 -20.17 4.13
C TYR A 51 -13.63 -19.37 3.27
N HIS A 52 -13.14 -18.66 2.24
CA HIS A 52 -14.01 -17.88 1.35
C HIS A 52 -14.93 -18.75 0.49
N TYR A 53 -14.47 -19.91 0.02
CA TYR A 53 -15.29 -20.86 -0.72
C TYR A 53 -16.46 -21.38 0.13
N GLU A 54 -16.22 -21.66 1.42
CA GLU A 54 -17.26 -22.15 2.34
C GLU A 54 -18.24 -21.05 2.75
N ASN A 55 -17.76 -19.82 2.97
CA ASN A 55 -18.55 -18.75 3.61
C ASN A 55 -19.10 -17.67 2.66
N ASN A 56 -18.68 -17.63 1.40
CA ASN A 56 -19.22 -16.71 0.40
C ASN A 56 -19.88 -17.48 -0.75
N GLU A 57 -21.20 -17.41 -0.85
CA GLU A 57 -21.98 -18.05 -1.92
C GLU A 57 -21.66 -17.52 -3.32
N TYR A 58 -21.55 -16.20 -3.47
CA TYR A 58 -21.21 -15.56 -4.73
C TYR A 58 -19.83 -16.03 -5.24
N TYR A 59 -18.82 -15.99 -4.37
CA TYR A 59 -17.47 -16.43 -4.71
C TYR A 59 -17.39 -17.94 -4.97
N ARG A 60 -18.10 -18.75 -4.17
CA ARG A 60 -18.23 -20.20 -4.41
C ARG A 60 -18.81 -20.51 -5.78
N ASN A 61 -19.80 -19.74 -6.23
CA ASN A 61 -20.38 -19.91 -7.57
C ASN A 61 -19.37 -19.57 -8.67
N ILE A 62 -18.56 -18.51 -8.50
CA ILE A 62 -17.43 -18.21 -9.40
C ILE A 62 -16.46 -19.41 -9.45
N CYS A 63 -16.13 -20.01 -8.30
CA CYS A 63 -15.25 -21.17 -8.23
C CYS A 63 -15.81 -22.39 -8.96
N LYS A 64 -17.10 -22.71 -8.75
CA LYS A 64 -17.77 -23.81 -9.46
C LYS A 64 -17.79 -23.59 -10.98
N CYS A 65 -18.06 -22.36 -11.44
CA CYS A 65 -18.02 -22.04 -12.88
C CYS A 65 -16.62 -22.22 -13.49
N ASN A 66 -15.56 -22.06 -12.70
CA ASN A 66 -14.19 -22.29 -13.12
C ASN A 66 -13.71 -23.73 -12.87
N ASN A 67 -14.57 -24.61 -12.33
CA ASN A 67 -14.23 -25.98 -11.92
C ASN A 67 -13.06 -26.05 -10.92
N VAL A 68 -13.05 -25.15 -9.95
CA VAL A 68 -12.02 -25.10 -8.89
C VAL A 68 -12.69 -25.26 -7.53
N SER A 69 -12.09 -26.11 -6.70
CA SER A 69 -12.48 -26.39 -5.33
C SER A 69 -11.26 -26.29 -4.39
N PRO A 70 -11.45 -26.19 -3.06
CA PRO A 70 -10.34 -26.18 -2.11
C PRO A 70 -9.39 -27.37 -2.23
N ASP A 71 -9.89 -28.55 -2.63
CA ASP A 71 -9.08 -29.76 -2.78
C ASP A 71 -8.10 -29.67 -3.96
N ASP A 72 -8.29 -28.74 -4.89
CA ASP A 72 -7.40 -28.51 -6.02
C ASP A 72 -6.14 -27.69 -5.67
N ILE A 73 -6.07 -27.15 -4.44
CA ILE A 73 -5.00 -26.27 -3.95
C ILE A 73 -4.17 -26.99 -2.88
N GLN A 74 -3.19 -27.78 -3.32
CA GLN A 74 -2.35 -28.62 -2.43
C GLN A 74 -0.90 -28.13 -2.31
N SER A 75 -0.49 -27.22 -3.21
CA SER A 75 0.86 -26.68 -3.30
C SER A 75 0.83 -25.17 -3.58
N PHE A 76 2.01 -24.54 -3.49
CA PHE A 76 2.14 -23.13 -3.83
C PHE A 76 1.81 -22.87 -5.31
N GLU A 77 2.18 -23.77 -6.20
CA GLU A 77 1.91 -23.66 -7.64
C GLU A 77 0.41 -23.67 -7.95
N ASP A 78 -0.38 -24.36 -7.13
CA ASP A 78 -1.82 -24.48 -7.32
C ASP A 78 -2.58 -23.19 -7.04
N ILE A 79 -2.01 -22.23 -6.28
CA ILE A 79 -2.69 -20.96 -5.99
C ILE A 79 -3.08 -20.20 -7.27
N ASN A 80 -2.37 -20.47 -8.37
CA ASN A 80 -2.66 -19.92 -9.69
C ASN A 80 -4.01 -20.37 -10.28
N LYS A 81 -4.60 -21.44 -9.75
CA LYS A 81 -5.93 -21.93 -10.12
C LYS A 81 -7.05 -21.13 -9.44
N ILE A 82 -6.76 -20.44 -8.33
CA ILE A 82 -7.76 -19.73 -7.54
C ILE A 82 -8.42 -18.64 -8.41
N PRO A 83 -9.76 -18.64 -8.55
CA PRO A 83 -10.46 -17.61 -9.29
C PRO A 83 -10.25 -16.22 -8.69
N LEU A 84 -9.96 -15.25 -9.56
CA LEU A 84 -9.62 -13.89 -9.16
C LEU A 84 -10.84 -12.97 -9.17
N ILE A 85 -10.81 -11.95 -8.31
CA ILE A 85 -11.80 -10.88 -8.26
C ILE A 85 -11.24 -9.66 -8.99
N PRO A 86 -11.85 -9.23 -10.10
CA PRO A 86 -11.48 -7.97 -10.74
C PRO A 86 -11.64 -6.80 -9.77
N VAL A 87 -10.65 -5.92 -9.67
CA VAL A 87 -10.67 -4.75 -8.78
C VAL A 87 -11.90 -3.85 -9.02
N GLY A 88 -12.43 -3.84 -10.25
CA GLY A 88 -13.66 -3.13 -10.60
C GLY A 88 -14.92 -3.63 -9.86
N GLN A 89 -14.92 -4.86 -9.34
CA GLN A 89 -16.05 -5.42 -8.59
C GLN A 89 -16.27 -4.69 -7.25
N PHE A 90 -15.21 -4.14 -6.65
CA PHE A 90 -15.30 -3.33 -5.43
C PHE A 90 -15.97 -1.97 -5.64
N LYS A 91 -16.17 -1.55 -6.90
CA LYS A 91 -16.87 -0.31 -7.26
C LYS A 91 -18.34 -0.55 -7.59
N GLN A 92 -18.79 -1.80 -7.65
CA GLN A 92 -20.17 -2.11 -8.03
C GLN A 92 -21.14 -1.88 -6.86
N THR A 93 -22.39 -1.59 -7.20
CA THR A 93 -23.48 -1.43 -6.21
C THR A 93 -23.75 -2.71 -5.43
N ASP A 94 -23.47 -3.86 -6.04
CA ASP A 94 -23.57 -5.20 -5.45
C ASP A 94 -22.26 -5.69 -4.83
N SER A 95 -21.28 -4.81 -4.59
CA SER A 95 -19.99 -5.15 -3.94
C SER A 95 -20.13 -5.83 -2.57
N HIS A 96 -21.29 -5.73 -1.91
CA HIS A 96 -21.59 -6.47 -0.69
C HIS A 96 -21.64 -8.00 -0.88
N LEU A 97 -21.86 -8.49 -2.12
CA LEU A 97 -21.80 -9.92 -2.46
C LEU A 97 -20.37 -10.49 -2.35
N LEU A 98 -19.34 -9.63 -2.32
CA LEU A 98 -17.97 -10.06 -2.05
C LEU A 98 -17.74 -10.48 -0.60
N LEU A 99 -18.66 -10.14 0.31
CA LEU A 99 -18.48 -10.42 1.72
C LEU A 99 -18.63 -11.92 2.03
N SER A 100 -17.70 -12.43 2.83
CA SER A 100 -17.77 -13.76 3.46
C SER A 100 -18.33 -13.71 4.87
N LYS A 101 -18.73 -12.51 5.31
CA LYS A 101 -19.36 -12.22 6.58
C LYS A 101 -20.58 -11.32 6.37
N PRO A 102 -21.60 -11.38 7.23
CA PRO A 102 -22.75 -10.49 7.12
C PRO A 102 -22.33 -9.02 7.31
N LEU A 103 -23.09 -8.10 6.71
CA LEU A 103 -22.85 -6.65 6.86
C LEU A 103 -22.86 -6.19 8.33
N SER A 104 -23.58 -6.87 9.21
CA SER A 104 -23.62 -6.57 10.65
C SER A 104 -22.31 -6.84 11.39
N GLU A 105 -21.39 -7.61 10.81
CA GLU A 105 -20.04 -7.86 11.37
C GLU A 105 -18.97 -6.92 10.80
N ILE A 106 -19.31 -6.08 9.83
CA ILE A 106 -18.37 -5.13 9.24
C ILE A 106 -18.15 -3.97 10.21
N GLU A 107 -16.89 -3.77 10.59
CA GLU A 107 -16.48 -2.72 11.52
C GLU A 107 -16.11 -1.43 10.78
N PHE A 108 -15.44 -1.55 9.63
CA PHE A 108 -14.86 -0.40 8.95
C PHE A 108 -14.96 -0.49 7.43
N GLU A 109 -15.32 0.62 6.80
CA GLU A 109 -15.33 0.77 5.35
C GLU A 109 -14.19 1.69 4.91
N MET A 110 -13.29 1.16 4.08
CA MET A 110 -12.23 1.95 3.46
C MET A 110 -12.58 2.22 1.99
N ARG A 111 -12.43 3.47 1.58
CA ARG A 111 -12.75 3.94 0.24
C ARG A 111 -11.49 4.34 -0.52
N SER A 112 -11.49 4.01 -1.82
CA SER A 112 -10.64 4.73 -2.77
C SER A 112 -11.29 6.07 -3.12
N THR A 113 -10.62 6.93 -3.88
CA THR A 113 -11.10 8.28 -4.17
C THR A 113 -12.02 8.39 -5.38
N GLY A 114 -12.47 7.28 -5.95
CA GLY A 114 -13.38 7.24 -7.10
C GLY A 114 -12.77 7.79 -8.39
N THR A 115 -12.43 6.88 -9.31
CA THR A 115 -11.82 7.20 -10.62
C THR A 115 -12.84 7.66 -11.67
N SER A 116 -14.13 7.55 -11.38
CA SER A 116 -15.25 7.78 -12.33
C SER A 116 -16.51 8.30 -11.63
N GLY A 117 -16.40 8.74 -10.38
CA GLY A 117 -17.52 9.08 -9.51
C GLY A 117 -17.89 7.99 -8.49
N ILE A 118 -17.51 6.73 -8.71
CA ILE A 118 -17.78 5.63 -7.76
C ILE A 118 -16.46 5.13 -7.16
N PRO A 119 -16.23 5.32 -5.84
CA PRO A 119 -15.07 4.78 -5.15
C PRO A 119 -15.17 3.26 -4.99
N SER A 120 -14.02 2.60 -5.01
CA SER A 120 -13.92 1.23 -4.51
C SER A 120 -14.25 1.22 -3.02
N LEU A 121 -14.95 0.18 -2.58
CA LEU A 121 -15.39 0.04 -1.20
C LEU A 121 -14.89 -1.28 -0.61
N SER A 122 -13.90 -1.18 0.27
CA SER A 122 -13.28 -2.32 0.94
C SER A 122 -13.73 -2.37 2.39
N ARG A 123 -14.67 -3.27 2.64
CA ARG A 123 -15.33 -3.49 3.93
C ARG A 123 -14.55 -4.49 4.76
N ARG A 124 -14.23 -4.14 6.00
CA ARG A 124 -13.41 -4.96 6.89
C ARG A 124 -14.14 -5.23 8.20
N ASP A 125 -14.22 -6.50 8.57
CA ASP A 125 -14.58 -6.96 9.90
C ASP A 125 -13.41 -6.77 10.87
N SER A 126 -13.67 -6.88 12.17
CA SER A 126 -12.67 -6.65 13.22
C SER A 126 -11.41 -7.47 13.03
N PHE A 127 -11.55 -8.75 12.69
CA PHE A 127 -10.42 -9.65 12.51
C PHE A 127 -9.53 -9.26 11.31
N THR A 128 -10.17 -8.83 10.22
CA THR A 128 -9.46 -8.31 9.04
C THR A 128 -8.77 -6.99 9.34
N ILE A 129 -9.40 -6.11 10.12
CA ILE A 129 -8.78 -4.85 10.57
C ILE A 129 -7.56 -5.13 11.45
N ASP A 130 -7.65 -6.01 12.44
CA ASP A 130 -6.54 -6.33 13.33
C ASP A 130 -5.31 -6.81 12.55
N ARG A 131 -5.49 -7.78 11.65
CA ARG A 131 -4.40 -8.28 10.79
C ARG A 131 -3.83 -7.20 9.88
N CYS A 132 -4.67 -6.35 9.30
CA CYS A 132 -4.23 -5.21 8.48
C CYS A 132 -3.38 -4.25 9.31
N LEU A 133 -3.84 -3.87 10.51
CA LEU A 133 -3.13 -2.96 11.40
C LEU A 133 -1.78 -3.55 11.85
N PHE A 134 -1.76 -4.80 12.32
CA PHE A 134 -0.53 -5.47 12.71
C PHE A 134 0.44 -5.62 11.54
N GLY A 135 -0.06 -6.01 10.36
CA GLY A 135 0.73 -6.15 9.15
C GLY A 135 1.41 -4.83 8.75
N VAL A 136 0.64 -3.74 8.68
CA VAL A 136 1.17 -2.41 8.32
C VAL A 136 2.18 -1.92 9.35
N TYR A 137 1.90 -2.02 10.66
CA TYR A 137 2.86 -1.59 11.68
C TYR A 137 4.12 -2.46 11.72
N ALA A 138 4.00 -3.78 11.53
CA ALA A 138 5.15 -4.67 11.44
C ALA A 138 6.04 -4.28 10.25
N MET A 139 5.44 -4.01 9.08
CA MET A 139 6.16 -3.51 7.92
C MET A 139 6.81 -2.14 8.20
N TYR A 140 6.09 -1.18 8.79
CA TYR A 140 6.66 0.14 9.12
C TYR A 140 7.89 0.03 10.04
N ARG A 141 7.75 -0.74 11.12
CA ARG A 141 8.85 -0.97 12.07
C ARG A 141 9.99 -1.74 11.42
N ASN A 142 9.71 -2.72 10.57
CA ASN A 142 10.75 -3.48 9.89
C ASN A 142 11.56 -2.63 8.90
N PHE A 143 10.92 -1.70 8.17
CA PHE A 143 11.55 -0.95 7.09
C PHE A 143 12.13 0.41 7.49
N PHE A 144 11.49 1.13 8.41
CA PHE A 144 11.88 2.50 8.74
C PHE A 144 12.62 2.64 10.06
N LYS A 145 12.48 1.65 10.95
CA LYS A 145 13.19 1.53 12.23
C LYS A 145 13.07 2.71 13.21
N PHE A 146 12.14 3.66 13.03
CA PHE A 146 11.82 4.70 14.05
C PHE A 146 10.60 4.36 14.92
N SER A 147 10.60 4.86 16.16
CA SER A 147 9.51 4.75 17.15
C SER A 147 9.42 6.00 18.04
N ARG A 148 10.00 7.10 17.56
CA ARG A 148 10.07 8.42 18.17
C ARG A 148 10.38 9.45 17.08
N GLY A 149 10.35 10.74 17.41
CA GLY A 149 10.56 11.83 16.47
C GLY A 149 9.26 12.53 16.11
N ALA A 150 9.28 13.36 15.07
CA ALA A 150 8.14 14.15 14.65
C ALA A 150 7.78 13.92 13.18
N GLY A 151 6.49 13.77 12.89
CA GLY A 151 5.96 13.54 11.54
C GLY A 151 5.22 14.75 10.98
N LEU A 152 5.76 15.38 9.95
CA LEU A 152 5.07 16.37 9.14
C LEU A 152 4.25 15.67 8.05
N PHE A 153 2.93 15.77 8.13
CA PHE A 153 1.99 15.07 7.26
C PHE A 153 1.46 16.03 6.19
N LEU A 154 1.86 15.78 4.95
CA LEU A 154 1.44 16.53 3.76
C LEU A 154 0.29 15.82 3.06
N PHE A 155 -0.83 15.65 3.75
CA PHE A 155 -2.11 15.14 3.23
C PHE A 155 -3.25 15.68 4.11
N PRO A 156 -4.53 15.56 3.71
CA PRO A 156 -5.67 16.04 4.50
C PRO A 156 -5.75 15.37 5.87
N SER A 157 -6.30 16.06 6.86
CA SER A 157 -6.52 15.44 8.18
C SER A 157 -7.43 14.21 8.05
N PRO A 158 -7.20 13.12 8.82
CA PRO A 158 -8.14 12.01 8.91
C PRO A 158 -9.55 12.43 9.32
N GLU A 159 -9.70 13.56 10.03
CA GLU A 159 -11.01 14.14 10.36
C GLU A 159 -11.76 14.59 9.09
N GLU A 160 -11.05 15.12 8.09
CA GLU A 160 -11.65 15.60 6.84
C GLU A 160 -11.95 14.44 5.87
N MET A 161 -11.14 13.37 5.91
CA MET A 161 -11.20 12.24 4.97
C MET A 161 -11.02 10.88 5.68
N PRO A 162 -11.90 10.50 6.63
CA PRO A 162 -11.69 9.37 7.55
C PRO A 162 -11.69 7.99 6.87
N GLU A 163 -12.42 7.86 5.77
CA GLU A 163 -12.58 6.60 5.03
C GLU A 163 -11.55 6.47 3.89
N MET A 164 -10.79 7.53 3.56
CA MET A 164 -9.83 7.49 2.46
C MET A 164 -8.62 6.62 2.84
N GLY A 165 -8.44 5.50 2.13
CA GLY A 165 -7.43 4.51 2.51
C GLY A 165 -5.99 5.04 2.55
N MET A 166 -5.59 5.90 1.62
CA MET A 166 -4.25 6.53 1.62
C MET A 166 -4.04 7.38 2.88
N VAL A 167 -5.02 8.21 3.25
CA VAL A 167 -4.97 9.05 4.47
C VAL A 167 -4.90 8.16 5.70
N LYS A 168 -5.70 7.08 5.76
CA LYS A 168 -5.67 6.14 6.89
C LYS A 168 -4.30 5.49 7.06
N VAL A 169 -3.74 4.93 5.98
CA VAL A 169 -2.45 4.24 5.98
C VAL A 169 -1.30 5.18 6.33
N LEU A 170 -1.25 6.38 5.75
CA LEU A 170 -0.22 7.37 6.10
C LEU A 170 -0.38 7.87 7.53
N ASN A 171 -1.62 8.08 7.99
CA ASN A 171 -1.86 8.52 9.36
C ASN A 171 -1.48 7.47 10.42
N MET A 172 -1.39 6.18 10.08
CA MET A 172 -0.88 5.17 11.02
C MET A 172 0.55 5.47 11.49
N PHE A 173 1.35 6.23 10.73
CA PHE A 173 2.65 6.69 11.24
C PHE A 173 2.54 7.56 12.49
N SER A 174 1.40 8.22 12.74
CA SER A 174 1.21 9.08 13.92
C SER A 174 1.44 8.35 15.23
N GLY A 175 1.05 7.07 15.31
CA GLY A 175 1.27 6.23 16.50
C GLY A 175 2.74 5.88 16.74
N LEU A 176 3.65 6.20 15.81
CA LEU A 176 5.08 5.95 15.93
C LEU A 176 5.90 7.21 16.25
N PHE A 177 5.26 8.38 16.36
CA PHE A 177 5.91 9.67 16.56
C PHE A 177 5.48 10.32 17.87
N ASP A 178 6.39 11.12 18.46
CA ASP A 178 6.15 11.91 19.67
C ASP A 178 5.32 13.18 19.36
N ALA A 179 5.43 13.67 18.12
CA ALA A 179 4.71 14.84 17.63
C ALA A 179 4.29 14.65 16.17
N THR A 180 3.12 15.17 15.80
CA THR A 180 2.67 15.16 14.40
C THR A 180 1.97 16.46 14.03
N LYS A 181 1.99 16.79 12.74
CA LYS A 181 1.23 17.93 12.20
C LYS A 181 0.75 17.65 10.79
N CYS A 182 -0.56 17.72 10.59
CA CYS A 182 -1.19 17.68 9.27
C CYS A 182 -1.32 19.11 8.70
N LEU A 183 -0.81 19.34 7.50
CA LEU A 183 -0.74 20.69 6.90
C LEU A 183 -1.63 20.93 5.69
N VAL A 184 -2.26 19.89 5.14
CA VAL A 184 -3.33 20.09 4.18
C VAL A 184 -4.63 20.22 4.96
N LYS A 185 -5.30 21.36 4.78
CA LYS A 185 -6.62 21.62 5.37
C LYS A 185 -7.53 22.19 4.31
N ARG A 186 -8.77 21.69 4.23
CA ARG A 186 -9.76 22.14 3.23
C ARG A 186 -9.19 22.18 1.80
N ALA A 187 -8.43 21.14 1.44
CA ALA A 187 -7.74 21.04 0.16
C ALA A 187 -6.79 22.22 -0.17
N THR A 188 -6.23 22.87 0.84
CA THR A 188 -5.20 23.90 0.68
C THR A 188 -3.94 23.50 1.42
N PHE A 189 -2.78 23.78 0.81
CA PHE A 189 -1.48 23.54 1.41
C PHE A 189 -0.63 24.82 1.32
N LYS A 190 -0.13 25.28 2.47
CA LYS A 190 0.75 26.44 2.58
C LYS A 190 2.19 25.99 2.88
N PRO A 191 3.10 26.01 1.90
CA PRO A 191 4.48 25.55 2.10
C PRO A 191 5.23 26.25 3.24
N GLN A 192 5.00 27.54 3.46
CA GLN A 192 5.65 28.28 4.54
C GLN A 192 5.35 27.69 5.93
N ALA A 193 4.11 27.22 6.16
CA ALA A 193 3.74 26.58 7.42
C ALA A 193 4.46 25.24 7.64
N ALA A 194 4.90 24.57 6.57
CA ALA A 194 5.71 23.36 6.67
C ALA A 194 7.10 23.67 7.23
N ILE A 195 7.71 24.76 6.76
CA ILE A 195 9.02 25.22 7.20
C ILE A 195 8.95 25.58 8.69
N GLU A 196 7.99 26.43 9.08
CA GLU A 196 7.82 26.87 10.48
C GLU A 196 7.65 25.68 11.45
N VAL A 197 6.88 24.66 11.06
CA VAL A 197 6.69 23.46 11.88
C VAL A 197 7.99 22.66 12.00
N LEU A 198 8.70 22.43 10.89
CA LEU A 198 9.97 21.70 10.89
C LEU A 198 11.05 22.44 11.70
N GLU A 199 11.11 23.77 11.63
CA GLU A 199 12.00 24.60 12.45
C GLU A 199 11.64 24.52 13.93
N SER A 200 10.35 24.54 14.27
CA SER A 200 9.90 24.44 15.67
C SER A 200 10.30 23.13 16.38
N TRP A 201 10.60 22.08 15.60
CA TRP A 201 11.04 20.77 16.09
C TRP A 201 12.56 20.58 16.05
N GLU A 202 13.30 21.53 15.47
CA GLU A 202 14.76 21.45 15.36
C GLU A 202 15.41 21.32 16.75
N GLY A 203 16.38 20.41 16.86
CA GLY A 203 17.07 20.11 18.12
C GLY A 203 16.21 19.39 19.18
N ARG A 204 14.92 19.11 18.90
CA ARG A 204 13.99 18.44 19.83
C ARG A 204 13.58 17.04 19.35
N HIS A 205 13.32 16.90 18.06
CA HIS A 205 12.88 15.65 17.45
C HIS A 205 13.62 15.39 16.14
N THR A 206 13.81 14.12 15.78
CA THR A 206 14.12 13.75 14.39
C THR A 206 12.90 14.06 13.52
N ARG A 207 13.07 14.88 12.49
CA ARG A 207 11.97 15.42 11.69
C ARG A 207 11.72 14.60 10.42
N HIS A 208 10.53 14.05 10.25
CA HIS A 208 10.15 13.25 9.09
C HIS A 208 9.08 13.95 8.25
N ILE A 209 9.08 13.75 6.94
CA ILE A 209 8.04 14.24 6.02
C ILE A 209 7.31 13.03 5.43
N ILE A 210 5.99 13.02 5.52
CA ILE A 210 5.14 11.92 5.07
C ILE A 210 4.04 12.48 4.18
N GLY A 211 3.88 11.95 2.97
CA GLY A 211 2.84 12.40 2.06
C GLY A 211 3.01 11.88 0.63
N PRO A 212 2.05 12.10 -0.26
CA PRO A 212 2.19 11.74 -1.67
C PRO A 212 3.25 12.63 -2.35
N PRO A 213 4.00 12.12 -3.35
CA PRO A 213 5.11 12.82 -4.00
C PRO A 213 4.72 14.20 -4.53
N PHE A 214 3.53 14.38 -5.11
CA PHE A 214 3.12 15.68 -5.65
C PHE A 214 3.04 16.80 -4.60
N LEU A 215 2.66 16.49 -3.35
CA LEU A 215 2.61 17.49 -2.26
C LEU A 215 3.99 17.77 -1.69
N VAL A 216 4.80 16.74 -1.52
CA VAL A 216 6.20 16.91 -1.13
C VAL A 216 6.95 17.73 -2.19
N TYR A 217 6.72 17.43 -3.47
CA TYR A 217 7.30 18.14 -4.61
C TYR A 217 6.83 19.60 -4.68
N ARG A 218 5.57 19.88 -4.30
CA ARG A 218 5.08 21.26 -4.16
C ARG A 218 5.84 22.02 -3.07
N LEU A 219 6.18 21.38 -1.96
CA LEU A 219 7.05 21.97 -0.93
C LEU A 219 8.47 22.21 -1.47
N ILE A 220 9.07 21.23 -2.14
CA ILE A 220 10.40 21.36 -2.77
C ILE A 220 10.43 22.53 -3.76
N LYS A 221 9.44 22.65 -4.64
CA LYS A 221 9.35 23.77 -5.58
C LYS A 221 9.29 25.12 -4.88
N TYR A 222 8.56 25.20 -3.77
CA TYR A 222 8.54 26.43 -2.97
C TYR A 222 9.92 26.75 -2.39
N LEU A 223 10.60 25.75 -1.81
CA LEU A 223 11.96 25.90 -1.29
C LEU A 223 12.93 26.40 -2.38
N LYS A 224 12.90 25.75 -3.55
CA LYS A 224 13.69 26.10 -4.74
C LYS A 224 13.45 27.54 -5.20
N ASN A 225 12.19 27.93 -5.36
CA ASN A 225 11.83 29.26 -5.84
C ASN A 225 12.20 30.39 -4.86
N ASN A 226 12.32 30.08 -3.56
CA ASN A 226 12.70 31.03 -2.52
C ASN A 226 14.15 30.85 -2.07
N ASN A 227 14.93 29.98 -2.73
CA ASN A 227 16.32 29.65 -2.37
C ASN A 227 16.50 29.23 -0.90
N ILE A 228 15.54 28.47 -0.35
CA ILE A 228 15.55 27.96 1.02
C ILE A 228 16.07 26.52 1.01
N HIS A 229 17.04 26.21 1.87
CA HIS A 229 17.50 24.85 2.10
C HIS A 229 17.26 24.50 3.57
N LEU A 230 16.56 23.40 3.80
CA LEU A 230 16.41 22.83 5.13
C LEU A 230 17.53 21.82 5.37
N ASN A 231 18.01 21.72 6.60
CA ASN A 231 18.94 20.67 7.01
C ASN A 231 18.25 19.78 8.05
N LEU A 232 17.52 18.77 7.56
CA LEU A 232 16.85 17.81 8.44
C LEU A 232 17.87 16.89 9.12
N ASP A 233 17.42 16.19 10.15
CA ASP A 233 18.26 15.32 10.96
C ASP A 233 18.81 14.14 10.13
N LYS A 234 19.99 13.62 10.47
CA LYS A 234 20.66 12.51 9.73
C LYS A 234 19.75 11.29 9.46
N HIS A 235 18.82 11.01 10.37
CA HIS A 235 17.91 9.86 10.28
C HIS A 235 16.51 10.21 9.79
N SER A 236 16.26 11.48 9.46
CA SER A 236 15.03 11.97 8.83
C SER A 236 14.72 11.19 7.58
N LYS A 237 13.42 11.04 7.30
CA LYS A 237 12.93 10.31 6.13
C LYS A 237 11.83 11.10 5.45
N VAL A 238 11.83 11.03 4.12
CA VAL A 238 10.68 11.41 3.30
C VAL A 238 10.00 10.10 2.90
N ILE A 239 8.77 9.87 3.32
CA ILE A 239 8.04 8.63 3.04
C ILE A 239 6.82 8.93 2.17
N ASN A 240 6.80 8.30 1.00
CA ASN A 240 5.79 8.48 -0.01
C ASN A 240 4.81 7.29 -0.10
N LEU A 241 3.59 7.57 -0.55
CA LEU A 241 2.59 6.57 -0.93
C LEU A 241 1.70 7.12 -2.04
N GLY A 242 1.88 6.61 -3.27
CA GLY A 242 1.07 6.97 -4.44
C GLY A 242 1.17 8.45 -4.86
N GLY A 243 0.85 8.78 -6.11
CA GLY A 243 0.90 10.19 -6.60
C GLY A 243 2.15 10.61 -7.36
N TRP A 244 2.81 9.65 -8.01
CA TRP A 244 3.93 9.88 -8.92
C TRP A 244 3.52 10.51 -10.26
N LYS A 245 2.25 10.34 -10.66
CA LYS A 245 1.66 11.00 -11.82
C LYS A 245 0.84 12.19 -11.37
N ARG A 246 1.06 13.34 -11.99
CA ARG A 246 0.28 14.56 -11.76
C ARG A 246 -1.01 14.55 -12.57
N PHE A 247 -2.00 15.34 -12.17
CA PHE A 247 -3.24 15.52 -12.94
C PHE A 247 -3.00 16.00 -14.37
N THR A 248 -1.94 16.80 -14.59
CA THR A 248 -1.54 17.26 -15.93
C THR A 248 -0.99 16.15 -16.84
N GLY A 249 -0.90 14.91 -16.35
CA GLY A 249 -0.28 13.78 -17.04
C GLY A 249 1.25 13.76 -16.96
N MET A 250 1.87 14.75 -16.32
CA MET A 250 3.32 14.76 -16.10
C MET A 250 3.69 13.80 -14.97
N GLU A 251 4.65 12.92 -15.25
CA GLU A 251 5.24 12.04 -14.25
C GLU A 251 6.36 12.76 -13.51
N ILE A 252 6.46 12.57 -12.19
CA ILE A 252 7.55 13.05 -11.36
C ILE A 252 8.69 12.02 -11.47
N PRO A 253 9.81 12.34 -12.14
CA PRO A 253 10.90 11.37 -12.29
C PRO A 253 11.49 11.03 -10.93
N ARG A 254 11.53 9.74 -10.59
CA ARG A 254 11.95 9.27 -9.25
C ARG A 254 13.37 9.74 -8.89
N ASP A 255 14.32 9.65 -9.81
CA ASP A 255 15.71 10.02 -9.55
C ASP A 255 15.89 11.53 -9.34
N GLU A 256 15.14 12.35 -10.09
CA GLU A 256 15.14 13.80 -9.89
C GLU A 256 14.51 14.17 -8.55
N TYR A 257 13.37 13.56 -8.23
CA TYR A 257 12.71 13.77 -6.95
C TYR A 257 13.60 13.41 -5.76
N ASN A 258 14.34 12.29 -5.81
CA ASN A 258 15.25 11.90 -4.75
C ASN A 258 16.39 12.90 -4.57
N ARG A 259 17.01 13.35 -5.67
CA ARG A 259 18.06 14.38 -5.65
C ARG A 259 17.55 15.69 -5.08
N GLU A 260 16.38 16.16 -5.50
CA GLU A 260 15.80 17.40 -4.99
C GLU A 260 15.40 17.27 -3.50
N CYS A 261 14.89 16.12 -3.06
CA CYS A 261 14.72 15.85 -1.62
C CYS A 261 16.05 15.97 -0.87
N SER A 262 17.14 15.42 -1.44
CA SER A 262 18.45 15.47 -0.81
C SER A 262 18.98 16.90 -0.71
N GLU A 263 18.90 17.66 -1.80
CA GLU A 263 19.33 19.05 -1.90
C GLU A 263 18.53 19.96 -0.95
N TYR A 264 17.20 19.98 -1.06
CA TYR A 264 16.37 20.98 -0.37
C TYR A 264 15.99 20.59 1.07
N PHE A 265 16.04 19.30 1.43
CA PHE A 265 15.80 18.85 2.80
C PHE A 265 17.06 18.43 3.55
N GLY A 266 18.23 18.35 2.89
CA GLY A 266 19.49 18.00 3.53
C GLY A 266 19.57 16.56 4.04
N ILE A 267 18.91 15.61 3.36
CA ILE A 267 18.90 14.18 3.72
C ILE A 267 19.62 13.33 2.67
N GLU A 268 20.07 12.13 3.04
CA GLU A 268 20.56 11.15 2.06
C GLU A 268 19.42 10.63 1.17
N GLU A 269 19.69 10.39 -0.13
CA GLU A 269 18.69 9.84 -1.07
C GLU A 269 18.11 8.51 -0.58
N ASN A 270 18.92 7.67 0.07
CA ASN A 270 18.49 6.39 0.66
C ASN A 270 17.40 6.55 1.75
N ASN A 271 17.22 7.75 2.29
CA ASN A 271 16.16 8.09 3.24
C ASN A 271 14.86 8.58 2.57
N VAL A 272 14.85 8.72 1.24
CA VAL A 272 13.65 9.00 0.45
C VAL A 272 12.99 7.68 0.06
N ARG A 273 11.93 7.32 0.77
CA ARG A 273 11.28 6.01 0.67
C ARG A 273 9.91 6.14 0.02
N ASP A 274 9.44 5.04 -0.52
CA ASP A 274 8.14 4.95 -1.20
C ASP A 274 7.44 3.65 -0.81
N MET A 275 6.12 3.65 -0.95
CA MET A 275 5.26 2.52 -0.65
C MET A 275 4.25 2.35 -1.78
N TYR A 276 3.85 1.11 -1.99
CA TYR A 276 2.83 0.74 -2.97
C TYR A 276 1.76 -0.12 -2.30
N GLY A 277 0.50 0.16 -2.61
CA GLY A 277 -0.63 -0.60 -2.11
C GLY A 277 -1.94 -0.16 -2.77
N LEU A 278 -2.98 -0.95 -2.55
CA LEU A 278 -4.34 -0.69 -3.00
C LEU A 278 -5.28 -0.71 -1.78
N VAL A 279 -6.42 -0.04 -1.88
CA VAL A 279 -7.41 -0.01 -0.79
C VAL A 279 -8.05 -1.39 -0.60
N GLU A 280 -8.12 -2.15 -1.68
CA GLU A 280 -8.68 -3.49 -1.78
C GLU A 280 -7.78 -4.57 -1.17
N ALA A 281 -6.50 -4.30 -0.92
CA ALA A 281 -5.59 -5.19 -0.22
C ALA A 281 -5.25 -4.64 1.19
N ASN A 282 -4.75 -5.49 2.08
CA ASN A 282 -4.41 -5.12 3.46
C ASN A 282 -2.91 -4.98 3.71
N GLY A 283 -2.08 -5.23 2.70
CA GLY A 283 -0.62 -5.09 2.79
C GLY A 283 -0.06 -4.02 1.87
N LEU A 284 1.16 -3.58 2.20
CA LEU A 284 1.92 -2.61 1.41
C LEU A 284 3.25 -3.22 1.00
N ALA A 285 3.62 -3.05 -0.27
CA ALA A 285 5.00 -3.24 -0.67
C ALA A 285 5.79 -1.98 -0.27
N ILE A 286 6.83 -2.15 0.55
CA ILE A 286 7.61 -1.03 1.09
C ILE A 286 9.01 -1.03 0.50
N GLU A 287 9.45 0.14 0.05
CA GLU A 287 10.78 0.35 -0.47
C GLU A 287 11.84 0.27 0.64
N CYS A 288 12.95 -0.46 0.42
CA CYS A 288 14.14 -0.46 1.27
C CYS A 288 15.08 0.74 0.96
N GLU A 289 16.16 0.89 1.71
CA GLU A 289 17.20 1.91 1.54
C GLU A 289 17.95 1.81 0.21
N HIS A 290 17.83 0.70 -0.52
CA HIS A 290 18.35 0.52 -1.88
C HIS A 290 17.28 0.71 -2.96
N HIS A 291 16.17 1.38 -2.61
CA HIS A 291 15.08 1.66 -3.52
C HIS A 291 14.38 0.44 -4.15
N ASN A 292 14.41 -0.72 -3.47
CA ASN A 292 13.66 -1.92 -3.88
C ASN A 292 12.38 -2.06 -3.05
N LYS A 293 11.20 -2.12 -3.70
CA LYS A 293 9.89 -2.31 -3.04
C LYS A 293 9.62 -3.78 -2.77
N HIS A 294 9.71 -4.15 -1.50
CA HIS A 294 9.54 -5.51 -1.02
C HIS A 294 8.07 -5.81 -0.70
N VAL A 295 7.55 -6.87 -1.31
CA VAL A 295 6.22 -7.42 -0.99
C VAL A 295 6.28 -8.11 0.38
N PRO A 296 5.24 -7.98 1.24
CA PRO A 296 5.16 -8.73 2.49
C PRO A 296 5.28 -10.24 2.28
N PRO A 297 6.01 -10.98 3.12
CA PRO A 297 6.28 -12.39 2.88
C PRO A 297 5.09 -13.31 3.13
N TRP A 298 3.98 -12.82 3.66
CA TRP A 298 2.71 -13.57 3.73
C TRP A 298 1.83 -13.36 2.48
N MET A 299 2.14 -12.37 1.64
CA MET A 299 1.40 -12.11 0.40
C MET A 299 2.15 -12.68 -0.81
N HIS A 300 1.41 -12.97 -1.87
CA HIS A 300 1.98 -13.34 -3.16
C HIS A 300 1.52 -12.38 -4.25
N PHE A 301 2.49 -11.78 -4.95
CA PHE A 301 2.23 -11.01 -6.16
C PHE A 301 2.48 -11.90 -7.37
N SER A 302 1.47 -12.07 -8.20
CA SER A 302 1.54 -12.87 -9.41
C SER A 302 1.38 -11.94 -10.62
N ILE A 303 2.25 -12.07 -11.62
CA ILE A 303 2.23 -11.18 -12.79
C ILE A 303 1.68 -11.97 -13.97
N ARG A 304 0.51 -11.55 -14.48
CA ARG A 304 -0.20 -12.25 -15.54
C ARG A 304 0.01 -11.65 -16.91
N ASP A 305 -0.06 -12.48 -17.95
CA ASP A 305 -0.05 -12.00 -19.32
C ASP A 305 -1.31 -11.15 -19.57
N PRO A 306 -1.18 -9.88 -20.00
CA PRO A 306 -2.33 -9.02 -20.30
C PRO A 306 -3.28 -9.60 -21.37
N LYS A 307 -2.82 -10.56 -22.19
CA LYS A 307 -3.63 -11.23 -23.23
C LYS A 307 -4.28 -12.52 -22.75
N ASP A 308 -3.73 -13.12 -21.68
CA ASP A 308 -4.21 -14.36 -21.11
C ASP A 308 -3.93 -14.36 -19.60
N LEU A 309 -4.91 -13.86 -18.85
CA LEU A 309 -4.76 -13.63 -17.42
C LEU A 309 -4.63 -14.94 -16.60
N THR A 310 -4.82 -16.10 -17.23
CA THR A 310 -4.59 -17.40 -16.59
C THR A 310 -3.10 -17.73 -16.49
N LYS A 311 -2.27 -17.13 -17.35
CA LYS A 311 -0.84 -17.44 -17.44
C LYS A 311 0.00 -16.41 -16.70
N GLU A 312 0.92 -16.90 -15.88
CA GLU A 312 1.99 -16.07 -15.34
C GLU A 312 3.06 -15.78 -16.39
N VAL A 313 3.64 -14.59 -16.32
CA VAL A 313 4.83 -14.24 -17.09
C VAL A 313 6.09 -14.55 -16.27
N ALA A 314 7.20 -14.84 -16.95
CA ALA A 314 8.48 -15.05 -16.29
C ALA A 314 8.93 -13.79 -15.50
N PRO A 315 9.71 -13.96 -14.41
CA PRO A 315 10.31 -12.83 -13.70
C PRO A 315 11.04 -11.86 -14.66
N GLY A 316 11.02 -10.57 -14.33
CA GLY A 316 11.53 -9.49 -15.20
C GLY A 316 10.59 -9.08 -16.34
N ARG A 317 9.57 -9.89 -16.67
CA ARG A 317 8.57 -9.53 -17.70
C ARG A 317 7.44 -8.70 -17.11
N ARG A 318 6.94 -7.79 -17.95
CA ARG A 318 5.83 -6.90 -17.64
C ARG A 318 4.51 -7.65 -17.79
N GLY A 319 3.57 -7.38 -16.90
CA GLY A 319 2.21 -7.92 -16.99
C GLY A 319 1.27 -7.24 -16.00
N VAL A 320 0.04 -7.77 -15.91
CA VAL A 320 -0.98 -7.28 -14.99
C VAL A 320 -0.76 -7.88 -13.62
N LEU A 321 -0.78 -7.05 -12.58
CA LEU A 321 -0.62 -7.51 -11.21
C LEU A 321 -1.87 -8.22 -10.70
N VAL A 322 -1.66 -9.39 -10.12
CA VAL A 322 -2.59 -10.13 -9.28
C VAL A 322 -2.03 -10.20 -7.86
N ILE A 323 -2.87 -9.97 -6.86
CA ILE A 323 -2.50 -9.98 -5.45
C ILE A 323 -3.26 -11.10 -4.74
N PHE A 324 -2.52 -12.01 -4.10
CA PHE A 324 -3.08 -12.95 -3.14
C PHE A 324 -2.75 -12.48 -1.72
N ASP A 325 -3.77 -12.06 -0.99
CA ASP A 325 -3.67 -11.55 0.37
C ASP A 325 -4.45 -12.44 1.35
N PRO A 326 -3.78 -13.31 2.12
CA PRO A 326 -4.46 -14.23 3.03
C PRO A 326 -4.93 -13.57 4.34
N THR A 327 -4.78 -12.26 4.49
CA THR A 327 -5.11 -11.57 5.75
C THR A 327 -6.60 -11.31 5.92
N SER A 328 -7.37 -11.23 4.83
CA SER A 328 -8.78 -10.86 4.84
C SER A 328 -9.69 -12.05 5.16
N TYR A 329 -10.60 -11.91 6.12
CA TYR A 329 -11.78 -12.78 6.23
C TYR A 329 -13.08 -12.07 5.84
N SER A 330 -13.04 -10.75 5.65
CA SER A 330 -14.23 -10.02 5.23
C SER A 330 -14.64 -10.35 3.80
N TYR A 331 -13.66 -10.50 2.90
CA TYR A 331 -13.86 -10.78 1.47
C TYR A 331 -12.62 -11.50 0.89
N PRO A 332 -12.75 -12.27 -0.21
CA PRO A 332 -11.62 -12.94 -0.83
C PRO A 332 -10.69 -11.92 -1.47
N ALA A 333 -9.52 -11.70 -0.88
CA ALA A 333 -8.54 -10.74 -1.37
C ALA A 333 -7.57 -11.38 -2.39
N PHE A 334 -8.15 -12.04 -3.39
CA PHE A 334 -7.47 -12.61 -4.56
C PHE A 334 -7.72 -11.70 -5.77
N ILE A 335 -7.02 -10.58 -5.80
CA ILE A 335 -7.44 -9.40 -6.57
C ILE A 335 -6.68 -9.34 -7.89
N GLN A 336 -7.42 -9.32 -8.98
CA GLN A 336 -6.90 -8.93 -10.28
C GLN A 336 -6.94 -7.40 -10.40
N THR A 337 -5.77 -6.78 -10.39
CA THR A 337 -5.66 -5.32 -10.48
C THR A 337 -5.70 -4.84 -11.95
N GLU A 338 -5.61 -3.53 -12.13
CA GLU A 338 -5.40 -2.89 -13.43
C GLU A 338 -3.98 -2.29 -13.54
N ASP A 339 -3.08 -2.68 -12.64
CA ASP A 339 -1.72 -2.15 -12.57
C ASP A 339 -0.77 -3.01 -13.39
N LEU A 340 -0.01 -2.36 -14.28
CA LEU A 340 1.09 -2.94 -15.03
C LEU A 340 2.38 -2.83 -14.22
N VAL A 341 2.98 -3.96 -13.93
CA VAL A 341 4.19 -4.08 -13.11
C VAL A 341 5.13 -5.15 -13.68
N TYR A 342 6.32 -5.27 -13.12
CA TYR A 342 7.12 -6.49 -13.19
C TYR A 342 7.75 -6.81 -11.83
N LEU A 343 8.09 -8.08 -11.60
CA LEU A 343 8.91 -8.49 -10.46
C LEU A 343 10.37 -8.58 -10.89
N LYS A 344 11.30 -8.12 -10.04
CA LYS A 344 12.73 -8.31 -10.31
C LYS A 344 13.09 -9.80 -10.30
N GLU A 345 13.99 -10.21 -11.19
CA GLU A 345 14.40 -11.61 -11.35
C GLU A 345 15.04 -12.20 -10.09
N LYS A 346 15.82 -11.39 -9.38
CA LYS A 346 16.48 -11.80 -8.12
C LYS A 346 15.66 -11.32 -6.93
N HIS A 347 15.35 -12.22 -6.01
CA HIS A 347 14.73 -11.89 -4.74
C HIS A 347 15.75 -11.37 -3.71
N SER A 348 17.03 -11.70 -3.88
CA SER A 348 18.12 -11.25 -3.02
C SER A 348 18.31 -9.74 -3.13
N CYS A 349 18.22 -9.04 -1.99
CA CYS A 349 18.49 -7.61 -1.88
C CYS A 349 19.74 -7.35 -1.04
N LEU A 350 20.44 -6.24 -1.32
CA LEU A 350 21.53 -5.76 -0.47
C LEU A 350 21.07 -5.43 0.97
N CYS A 351 19.77 -5.19 1.18
CA CYS A 351 19.20 -5.00 2.53
C CYS A 351 19.05 -6.31 3.33
N GLY A 352 19.42 -7.46 2.75
CA GLY A 352 19.34 -8.78 3.38
C GLY A 352 17.99 -9.48 3.27
N ARG A 353 16.95 -8.83 2.74
CA ARG A 353 15.63 -9.44 2.52
C ARG A 353 15.60 -10.25 1.21
N GLN A 354 14.87 -11.37 1.21
CA GLN A 354 14.71 -12.34 0.14
C GLN A 354 13.25 -12.42 -0.40
N SER A 355 12.48 -11.34 -0.33
CA SER A 355 11.08 -11.34 -0.82
C SER A 355 10.95 -10.87 -2.27
N GLN A 356 9.75 -11.06 -2.86
CA GLN A 356 9.41 -10.50 -4.16
C GLN A 356 9.62 -8.98 -4.15
N GLN A 357 10.22 -8.46 -5.22
CA GLN A 357 10.46 -7.03 -5.40
C GLN A 357 9.67 -6.51 -6.58
N VAL A 358 8.69 -5.66 -6.33
CA VAL A 358 7.77 -5.14 -7.36
C VAL A 358 8.27 -3.82 -7.92
N VAL A 359 8.19 -3.67 -9.24
CA VAL A 359 8.41 -2.40 -9.93
C VAL A 359 7.12 -2.02 -10.64
N TYR A 360 6.50 -0.95 -10.14
CA TYR A 360 5.31 -0.36 -10.76
C TYR A 360 5.69 0.39 -12.04
N LEU A 361 4.84 0.29 -13.08
CA LEU A 361 5.04 1.01 -14.34
C LEU A 361 3.89 1.98 -14.61
N ALA A 362 2.66 1.47 -14.67
CA ALA A 362 1.50 2.26 -15.05
C ALA A 362 0.20 1.52 -14.68
N ARG A 363 -0.94 2.16 -14.95
CA ARG A 363 -2.23 1.47 -15.09
C ARG A 363 -2.45 1.11 -16.56
N VAL A 364 -3.23 0.06 -16.83
CA VAL A 364 -3.68 -0.25 -18.19
C VAL A 364 -4.45 0.96 -18.77
N LYS A 365 -4.18 1.30 -20.04
CA LYS A 365 -4.76 2.49 -20.71
C LYS A 365 -6.28 2.51 -20.60
N GLY A 366 -6.85 3.64 -20.17
CA GLY A 366 -8.28 3.82 -19.90
C GLY A 366 -8.63 3.95 -18.41
N ALA A 367 -7.71 3.58 -17.50
CA ALA A 367 -7.89 3.64 -16.04
C ALA A 367 -7.00 4.67 -15.31
N GLU A 368 -6.23 5.49 -16.05
CA GLU A 368 -5.25 6.44 -15.46
C GLU A 368 -5.91 7.68 -14.81
N ILE A 369 -7.13 8.02 -15.23
CA ILE A 369 -7.93 9.09 -14.63
C ILE A 369 -8.50 8.55 -13.31
N GLY A 370 -7.83 8.78 -12.17
CA GLY A 370 -8.45 8.61 -10.86
C GLY A 370 -7.67 8.00 -9.69
N CYS A 371 -6.34 7.97 -9.73
CA CYS A 371 -5.55 7.65 -8.53
C CYS A 371 -5.89 8.63 -7.37
N CYS A 372 -5.87 8.14 -6.12
CA CYS A 372 -6.11 8.92 -4.89
C CYS A 372 -5.38 10.26 -4.87
N ALA A 373 -4.08 10.21 -5.12
CA ALA A 373 -3.25 11.40 -5.16
C ALA A 373 -3.62 12.36 -6.30
N ILE A 374 -4.00 11.86 -7.48
CA ILE A 374 -4.37 12.69 -8.64
C ILE A 374 -5.68 13.42 -8.38
N ASN A 375 -6.69 12.73 -7.82
CA ASN A 375 -7.97 13.35 -7.48
C ASN A 375 -7.80 14.43 -6.42
N LEU A 376 -6.94 14.18 -5.43
CA LEU A 376 -6.58 15.17 -4.42
C LEU A 376 -5.90 16.39 -5.06
N GLU A 377 -4.88 16.22 -5.91
CA GLU A 377 -4.22 17.32 -6.62
C GLU A 377 -5.21 18.15 -7.45
N LYS A 378 -6.09 17.49 -8.23
CA LYS A 378 -7.11 18.16 -9.06
C LYS A 378 -8.03 19.03 -8.20
N HIS A 379 -8.55 18.48 -7.11
CA HIS A 379 -9.45 19.21 -6.22
C HIS A 379 -8.75 20.41 -5.57
N MET A 380 -7.48 20.27 -5.17
CA MET A 380 -6.69 21.38 -4.63
C MET A 380 -6.49 22.49 -5.66
N ASP A 381 -6.11 22.16 -6.89
CA ASP A 381 -5.92 23.13 -7.98
C ASP A 381 -7.23 23.87 -8.33
N GLU A 382 -8.39 23.21 -8.25
CA GLU A 382 -9.71 23.83 -8.46
C GLU A 382 -10.07 24.82 -7.34
N VAL A 383 -9.79 24.48 -6.08
CA VAL A 383 -10.05 25.36 -4.92
C VAL A 383 -9.14 26.60 -4.95
N GLU A 384 -7.86 26.43 -5.29
CA GLU A 384 -6.91 27.54 -5.39
C GLU A 384 -7.29 28.53 -6.49
N LYS A 385 -7.72 28.04 -7.67
CA LYS A 385 -8.19 28.91 -8.76
C LYS A 385 -9.39 29.75 -8.35
N LYS A 386 -10.36 29.17 -7.65
CA LYS A 386 -11.54 29.92 -7.15
C LYS A 386 -11.13 31.03 -6.19
N GLN A 387 -10.24 30.73 -5.24
CA GLN A 387 -9.75 31.72 -4.27
C GLN A 387 -8.96 32.85 -4.93
N GLN A 388 -8.17 32.56 -5.97
CA GLN A 388 -7.46 33.59 -6.74
C GLN A 388 -8.44 34.49 -7.52
N MET A 389 -9.51 33.93 -8.11
CA MET A 389 -10.52 34.72 -8.82
C MET A 389 -11.33 35.62 -7.89
N GLU A 390 -11.63 35.16 -6.67
CA GLU A 390 -12.32 35.93 -5.62
C GLU A 390 -11.44 37.06 -5.04
N GLN A 391 -10.12 36.93 -5.07
CA GLN A 391 -9.17 37.98 -4.68
C GLN A 391 -8.93 39.04 -5.75
N VAL A 392 -9.29 38.77 -7.01
CA VAL A 392 -9.17 39.73 -8.13
C VAL A 392 -10.46 40.56 -8.31
N HIS A 393 -11.58 40.11 -7.71
CA HIS A 393 -12.88 40.81 -7.75
C HIS A 393 -13.19 41.61 -6.46
N ASN A 394 -12.27 41.64 -5.51
CA ASN A 394 -12.27 42.53 -4.34
C ASN A 394 -11.04 43.44 -4.42
#